data_AF-A0A6N9NRP7-F1
#
_entry.id   AF-A0A6N9NRP7-F1
#
_cell.length_a   1.000
_cell.length_b   1.000
_cell.length_c   1.000
_cell.angle_alpha   90.00
_cell.angle_beta   90.00
_cell.angle_gamma   90.00
#
_symmetry.space_group_name_H-M   'P 1'
#
loop_
_entity.id
_entity.type
_entity.pdbx_description
1 polymer ?
#
loop_
_entity_poly.entity_id
_entity_poly.type
_entity_poly.pdbx_seq_one_letter_code
_entity_poly.pdbx_strand_id
1 'polypeptide(L)'
;MGEMVTDILFFGIYSAYQDTGRDKVCRIFIPDDSRMFDKFCKTLKRNIADCGEGLAGVLQPGSGAFLEEPWFYRYLQNQASVPDAYHYVLENEGIEDNDECFLQELVDRAKGYAADCGDKDLGTGEAIALKEFYRMVIKVVRLTIAEITPKAEPRKVDLRGTQKEIRAQVLHNLEHGKMENEEMWWHIRYCIDHGICQYTDLMSRVAKHGCWKAWVRQAAAEYCCRFMGVGGVCEYLLPGLSGKLLYWTIAQFAATKDERLKERLREHAEYYTGQEMLKDISLVKMQDRGGTGRIRRYLERTKHVPGRMENPDPVLAFGGIREIGLLDELGKLIDLLMRENFRDRACNGLQVALVAAMSTIAASGREEYSQVMQLLDEKLAYYREYGWEKGKAAGGRAEEKLAALICLNEDIRWRTRYLPNGISAIDISS
;
A
#
# COMPACT_ATOMS: atom_id res chain seq x y z
N MET A 1 -2.62 -21.78 -12.70
CA MET A 1 -2.47 -20.32 -12.68
C MET A 1 -1.01 -20.02 -12.98
N GLY A 2 -0.72 -19.12 -13.92
CA GLY A 2 0.64 -18.77 -14.31
C GLY A 2 1.43 -18.06 -13.21
N GLU A 3 2.76 -18.05 -13.39
CA GLU A 3 3.72 -17.39 -12.51
C GLU A 3 3.47 -15.87 -12.42
N MET A 4 3.13 -15.23 -13.55
CA MET A 4 2.88 -13.79 -13.61
C MET A 4 1.69 -13.35 -12.75
N VAL A 5 0.54 -14.05 -12.83
CA VAL A 5 -0.63 -13.76 -11.97
C VAL A 5 -0.28 -13.95 -10.50
N THR A 6 0.45 -15.03 -10.19
CA THR A 6 0.90 -15.34 -8.83
C THR A 6 1.76 -14.21 -8.25
N ASP A 7 2.70 -13.69 -9.04
CA ASP A 7 3.54 -12.56 -8.66
C ASP A 7 2.74 -11.27 -8.50
N ILE A 8 1.82 -10.96 -9.43
CA ILE A 8 0.95 -9.79 -9.34
C ILE A 8 0.09 -9.84 -8.06
N LEU A 9 -0.50 -10.99 -7.75
CA LEU A 9 -1.28 -11.18 -6.52
C LEU A 9 -0.41 -11.00 -5.28
N PHE A 10 0.75 -11.65 -5.23
CA PHE A 10 1.67 -11.54 -4.10
C PHE A 10 2.06 -10.09 -3.86
N PHE A 11 2.54 -9.39 -4.90
CA PHE A 11 3.02 -8.02 -4.76
C PHE A 11 1.89 -7.03 -4.53
N GLY A 12 0.71 -7.22 -5.13
CA GLY A 12 -0.48 -6.38 -4.92
C GLY A 12 -0.97 -6.44 -3.47
N ILE A 13 -1.14 -7.65 -2.93
CA ILE A 13 -1.55 -7.87 -1.54
C ILE A 13 -0.46 -7.37 -0.58
N TYR A 14 0.81 -7.67 -0.86
CA TYR A 14 1.92 -7.24 -0.01
C TYR A 14 2.07 -5.72 0.04
N SER A 15 1.88 -5.03 -1.10
CA SER A 15 1.87 -3.57 -1.14
C SER A 15 0.73 -2.99 -0.31
N ALA A 16 -0.46 -3.59 -0.38
CA ALA A 16 -1.62 -3.15 0.41
C ALA A 16 -1.40 -3.35 1.92
N TYR A 17 -0.80 -4.49 2.31
CA TYR A 17 -0.36 -4.75 3.69
C TYR A 17 0.68 -3.75 4.20
N GLN A 18 1.57 -3.26 3.33
CA GLN A 18 2.56 -2.23 3.69
C GLN A 18 1.96 -0.82 3.80
N ASP A 19 0.74 -0.58 3.30
CA ASP A 19 0.09 0.72 3.39
C ASP A 19 -0.53 0.95 4.77
N THR A 20 0.32 1.42 5.68
CA THR A 20 -0.03 1.73 7.07
C THR A 20 -1.05 2.87 7.24
N GLY A 21 -1.41 3.60 6.17
CA GLY A 21 -2.35 4.71 6.23
C GLY A 21 -3.82 4.29 6.28
N ARG A 22 -4.13 3.07 5.84
CA ARG A 22 -5.49 2.48 5.88
C ARG A 22 -5.62 1.33 6.86
N ASP A 23 -4.50 0.74 7.27
CA ASP A 23 -4.51 -0.39 8.19
C ASP A 23 -4.64 0.10 9.65
N LYS A 24 -5.84 -0.02 10.22
CA LYS A 24 -6.11 0.18 11.66
C LYS A 24 -5.30 -0.78 12.53
N VAL A 25 -4.71 -1.79 11.91
CA VAL A 25 -4.10 -2.96 12.52
C VAL A 25 -2.66 -3.07 12.03
N CYS A 26 -1.87 -2.01 12.22
CA CYS A 26 -0.41 -2.13 12.20
C CYS A 26 0.09 -2.96 13.40
N ARG A 27 -0.29 -4.25 13.44
CA ARG A 27 0.18 -5.30 14.34
C ARG A 27 1.59 -5.69 13.93
N ILE A 28 2.57 -4.82 14.12
CA ILE A 28 3.97 -5.22 13.92
C ILE A 28 4.53 -5.56 15.30
N PHE A 29 4.99 -6.81 15.39
CA PHE A 29 5.48 -7.53 16.57
C PHE A 29 4.39 -8.12 17.48
N ILE A 30 4.30 -9.44 17.40
CA ILE A 30 3.60 -10.32 18.35
C ILE A 30 4.56 -10.59 19.51
N PRO A 31 4.09 -10.75 20.75
CA PRO A 31 4.86 -11.42 21.79
C PRO A 31 5.50 -12.71 21.25
N ASP A 32 6.83 -12.79 21.35
CA ASP A 32 7.68 -13.95 21.00
C ASP A 32 7.89 -14.29 19.50
N ASP A 33 7.41 -13.46 18.57
CA ASP A 33 7.74 -13.59 17.14
C ASP A 33 8.36 -12.31 16.56
N SER A 34 9.70 -12.27 16.52
CA SER A 34 10.48 -11.16 15.98
C SER A 34 10.50 -11.08 14.45
N ARG A 35 9.80 -11.97 13.72
CA ARG A 35 9.94 -12.16 12.27
C ARG A 35 8.62 -11.99 11.48
N MET A 36 7.71 -11.14 11.93
CA MET A 36 6.39 -10.90 11.31
C MET A 36 6.40 -10.59 9.81
N PHE A 37 7.37 -9.82 9.30
CA PHE A 37 7.46 -9.54 7.85
C PHE A 37 7.80 -10.79 7.03
N ASP A 38 8.69 -11.63 7.54
CA ASP A 38 9.00 -12.91 6.88
C ASP A 38 7.80 -13.85 6.97
N LYS A 39 7.05 -13.82 8.09
CA LYS A 39 5.86 -14.64 8.29
C LYS A 39 4.74 -14.27 7.31
N PHE A 40 4.41 -12.98 7.16
CA PHE A 40 3.41 -12.53 6.19
C PHE A 40 3.76 -13.00 4.79
N CYS A 41 4.98 -12.71 4.32
CA CYS A 41 5.41 -13.09 2.97
C CYS A 41 5.36 -14.61 2.75
N LYS A 42 5.83 -15.41 3.72
CA LYS A 42 5.84 -16.88 3.63
C LYS A 42 4.42 -17.45 3.63
N THR A 43 3.57 -17.00 4.57
CA THR A 43 2.18 -17.43 4.68
C THR A 43 1.37 -17.02 3.44
N LEU A 44 1.54 -15.79 2.94
CA LEU A 44 0.88 -15.31 1.73
C LEU A 44 1.25 -16.17 0.52
N LYS A 45 2.55 -16.42 0.28
CA LYS A 45 3.01 -17.26 -0.84
C LYS A 45 2.41 -18.65 -0.80
N ARG A 46 2.43 -19.29 0.37
CA ARG A 46 1.86 -20.63 0.56
C ARG A 46 0.36 -20.61 0.27
N ASN A 47 -0.38 -19.67 0.84
CA ASN A 47 -1.83 -19.60 0.66
C ASN A 47 -2.24 -19.30 -0.79
N ILE A 48 -1.48 -18.45 -1.52
CA ILE A 48 -1.70 -18.23 -2.96
C ILE A 48 -1.52 -19.54 -3.73
N ALA A 49 -0.45 -20.29 -3.46
CA ALA A 49 -0.20 -21.58 -4.12
C ALA A 49 -1.33 -22.59 -3.83
N ASP A 50 -1.65 -22.81 -2.55
CA ASP A 50 -2.65 -23.78 -2.12
C ASP A 50 -4.05 -23.46 -2.69
N CYS A 51 -4.45 -22.18 -2.64
CA CYS A 51 -5.75 -21.75 -3.16
C CYS A 51 -5.77 -21.70 -4.70
N GLY A 52 -4.63 -21.44 -5.34
CA GLY A 52 -4.48 -21.44 -6.79
C GLY A 52 -4.63 -22.83 -7.41
N GLU A 53 -4.12 -23.87 -6.74
CA GLU A 53 -4.38 -25.27 -7.12
C GLU A 53 -5.87 -25.61 -7.01
N GLY A 54 -6.53 -25.17 -5.93
CA GLY A 54 -7.97 -25.32 -5.75
C GLY A 54 -8.78 -24.65 -6.86
N LEU A 55 -8.40 -23.45 -7.29
CA LEU A 55 -9.05 -22.74 -8.40
C LEU A 55 -8.96 -23.54 -9.71
N ALA A 56 -7.80 -24.12 -10.02
CA ALA A 56 -7.62 -24.92 -11.23
C ALA A 56 -8.56 -26.13 -11.30
N GLY A 57 -8.94 -26.71 -10.16
CA GLY A 57 -9.90 -27.81 -10.08
C GLY A 57 -11.38 -27.38 -10.22
N VAL A 58 -11.70 -26.09 -10.01
CA VAL A 58 -13.07 -25.55 -10.08
C VAL A 58 -13.40 -24.98 -11.46
N LEU A 59 -12.40 -24.45 -12.17
CA LEU A 59 -12.60 -23.85 -13.47
C LEU A 59 -12.91 -24.89 -14.55
N GLN A 60 -13.90 -24.60 -15.40
CA GLN A 60 -14.16 -25.40 -16.59
C GLN A 60 -12.98 -25.31 -17.58
N PRO A 61 -12.73 -26.36 -18.39
CA PRO A 61 -11.69 -26.31 -19.42
C PRO A 61 -11.87 -25.10 -20.34
N GLY A 62 -10.86 -24.24 -20.43
CA GLY A 62 -10.85 -23.05 -21.29
C GLY A 62 -11.48 -21.79 -20.69
N SER A 63 -12.29 -21.87 -19.63
CA SER A 63 -12.90 -20.66 -19.03
C SER A 63 -11.90 -19.79 -18.26
N GLY A 64 -10.76 -20.36 -17.88
CA GLY A 64 -9.64 -19.66 -17.23
C GLY A 64 -8.57 -19.13 -18.19
N ALA A 65 -8.76 -19.19 -19.51
CA ALA A 65 -7.73 -18.78 -20.47
C ALA A 65 -7.31 -17.31 -20.32
N PHE A 66 -8.24 -16.44 -19.91
CA PHE A 66 -7.98 -15.02 -19.65
C PHE A 66 -6.93 -14.78 -18.56
N LEU A 67 -6.70 -15.76 -17.66
CA LEU A 67 -5.67 -15.65 -16.62
C LEU A 67 -4.27 -15.52 -17.22
N GLU A 68 -4.07 -15.91 -18.47
CA GLU A 68 -2.79 -15.80 -19.15
C GLU A 68 -2.73 -14.65 -20.18
N GLU A 69 -3.78 -13.82 -20.25
CA GLU A 69 -3.91 -12.79 -21.27
C GLU A 69 -3.29 -11.43 -20.83
N PRO A 70 -2.59 -10.71 -21.72
CA PRO A 70 -1.90 -9.46 -21.38
C PRO A 70 -2.81 -8.37 -20.78
N TRP A 71 -4.05 -8.24 -21.26
CA TRP A 71 -4.98 -7.24 -20.74
C TRP A 71 -5.31 -7.50 -19.26
N PHE A 72 -5.39 -8.77 -18.85
CA PHE A 72 -5.76 -9.14 -17.49
C PHE A 72 -4.59 -8.88 -16.53
N TYR A 73 -3.36 -9.14 -16.95
CA TYR A 73 -2.16 -8.73 -16.20
C TYR A 73 -2.13 -7.22 -15.98
N ARG A 74 -2.34 -6.46 -17.06
CA ARG A 74 -2.36 -4.99 -17.02
C ARG A 74 -3.48 -4.48 -16.11
N TYR A 75 -4.66 -5.09 -16.16
CA TYR A 75 -5.80 -4.79 -15.29
C TYR A 75 -5.47 -5.01 -13.81
N LEU A 76 -4.99 -6.21 -13.44
CA LEU A 76 -4.67 -6.55 -12.06
C LEU A 76 -3.57 -5.64 -11.47
N GLN A 77 -2.58 -5.26 -12.28
CA GLN A 77 -1.48 -4.38 -11.86
C GLN A 77 -1.93 -2.93 -11.64
N ASN A 78 -2.77 -2.40 -12.53
CA ASN A 78 -3.01 -0.95 -12.59
C ASN A 78 -4.33 -0.50 -11.95
N GLN A 79 -5.33 -1.38 -11.81
CA GLN A 79 -6.70 -0.98 -11.47
C GLN A 79 -7.15 -1.27 -10.03
N ALA A 80 -6.19 -1.41 -9.10
CA ALA A 80 -6.40 -1.54 -7.65
C ALA A 80 -7.28 -2.71 -7.17
N SER A 81 -7.80 -3.57 -8.05
CA SER A 81 -8.71 -4.66 -7.69
C SER A 81 -8.14 -5.64 -6.64
N VAL A 82 -6.83 -5.90 -6.67
CA VAL A 82 -6.15 -6.74 -5.68
C VAL A 82 -6.00 -6.03 -4.32
N PRO A 83 -5.47 -4.80 -4.24
CA PRO A 83 -5.54 -3.99 -3.01
C PRO A 83 -6.95 -3.81 -2.44
N ASP A 84 -7.96 -3.60 -3.29
CA ASP A 84 -9.35 -3.43 -2.85
C ASP A 84 -9.87 -4.71 -2.18
N ALA A 85 -9.57 -5.88 -2.73
CA ALA A 85 -9.92 -7.15 -2.09
C ALA A 85 -9.23 -7.32 -0.73
N TYR A 86 -7.99 -6.85 -0.59
CA TYR A 86 -7.30 -6.84 0.69
C TYR A 86 -8.00 -5.96 1.73
N HIS A 87 -8.32 -4.72 1.37
CA HIS A 87 -9.00 -3.78 2.28
C HIS A 87 -10.42 -4.20 2.60
N TYR A 88 -11.16 -4.74 1.63
CA TYR A 88 -12.50 -5.29 1.85
C TYR A 88 -12.50 -6.36 2.96
N VAL A 89 -11.52 -7.27 2.96
CA VAL A 89 -11.41 -8.30 4.01
C VAL A 89 -11.12 -7.69 5.38
N LEU A 90 -10.24 -6.68 5.45
CA LEU A 90 -9.94 -5.99 6.71
C LEU A 90 -11.15 -5.23 7.28
N GLU A 91 -12.00 -4.68 6.43
CA GLU A 91 -13.18 -3.94 6.85
C GLU A 91 -14.34 -4.86 7.28
N ASN A 92 -14.36 -6.10 6.80
CA ASN A 92 -15.44 -7.07 7.01
C ASN A 92 -14.99 -8.33 7.80
N GLU A 93 -14.05 -8.19 8.75
CA GLU A 93 -13.58 -9.30 9.59
C GLU A 93 -14.78 -10.04 10.24
N GLY A 94 -15.02 -11.30 9.83
CA GLY A 94 -15.97 -12.22 10.49
C GLY A 94 -17.35 -12.41 9.84
N ILE A 95 -17.65 -11.74 8.71
CA ILE A 95 -18.91 -11.96 7.97
C ILE A 95 -18.59 -12.66 6.64
N GLU A 96 -18.73 -13.98 6.58
CA GLU A 96 -18.56 -14.75 5.33
C GLU A 96 -19.78 -14.62 4.39
N ASP A 97 -20.95 -14.22 4.91
CA ASP A 97 -22.23 -14.40 4.23
C ASP A 97 -22.63 -13.31 3.21
N ASN A 98 -21.78 -12.33 2.88
CA ASN A 98 -22.19 -11.25 1.94
C ASN A 98 -21.11 -10.75 0.95
N ASP A 99 -20.14 -11.58 0.56
CA ASP A 99 -19.13 -11.20 -0.45
C ASP A 99 -19.70 -11.01 -1.86
N GLU A 100 -20.90 -11.52 -2.12
CA GLU A 100 -21.47 -11.62 -3.46
C GLU A 100 -21.61 -10.26 -4.16
N CYS A 101 -21.98 -9.20 -3.43
CA CYS A 101 -22.08 -7.85 -3.99
C CYS A 101 -20.70 -7.31 -4.41
N PHE A 102 -19.70 -7.44 -3.55
CA PHE A 102 -18.34 -6.97 -3.82
C PHE A 102 -17.65 -7.80 -4.91
N LEU A 103 -17.85 -9.12 -4.91
CA LEU A 103 -17.38 -10.01 -5.99
C LEU A 103 -17.98 -9.61 -7.33
N GLN A 104 -19.28 -9.29 -7.37
CA GLN A 104 -19.92 -8.85 -8.60
C GLN A 104 -19.34 -7.52 -9.09
N GLU A 105 -19.10 -6.56 -8.19
CA GLU A 105 -18.45 -5.29 -8.53
C GLU A 105 -17.05 -5.49 -9.14
N LEU A 106 -16.23 -6.38 -8.57
CA LEU A 106 -14.90 -6.70 -9.10
C LEU A 106 -14.96 -7.36 -10.48
N VAL A 107 -15.95 -8.23 -10.71
CA VAL A 107 -16.19 -8.87 -12.02
C VAL A 107 -16.62 -7.85 -13.05
N ASP A 108 -17.57 -6.96 -12.70
CA ASP A 108 -18.08 -5.94 -13.62
C ASP A 108 -16.99 -4.93 -14.01
N ARG A 109 -16.14 -4.55 -13.05
CA ARG A 109 -14.93 -3.74 -13.34
C ARG A 109 -13.97 -4.45 -14.30
N ALA A 110 -13.69 -5.73 -14.07
CA ALA A 110 -12.81 -6.51 -14.94
C ALA A 110 -13.36 -6.62 -16.37
N LYS A 111 -14.68 -6.84 -16.51
CA LYS A 111 -15.36 -6.86 -17.79
C LYS A 111 -15.30 -5.51 -18.51
N GLY A 112 -15.61 -4.43 -17.80
CA GLY A 112 -15.53 -3.07 -18.37
C GLY A 112 -14.13 -2.76 -18.87
N TYR A 113 -13.10 -3.14 -18.11
CA TYR A 113 -11.72 -2.97 -18.54
C TYR A 113 -11.36 -3.84 -19.76
N ALA A 114 -11.80 -5.09 -19.79
CA ALA A 114 -11.57 -6.00 -20.92
C ALA A 114 -12.18 -5.43 -22.21
N ALA A 115 -13.37 -4.83 -22.13
CA ALA A 115 -14.03 -4.19 -23.27
C ALA A 115 -13.32 -2.89 -23.70
N ASP A 116 -13.00 -2.02 -22.75
CA ASP A 116 -12.47 -0.67 -23.03
C ASP A 116 -10.99 -0.66 -23.42
N CYS A 117 -10.19 -1.57 -22.86
CA CYS A 117 -8.72 -1.56 -22.98
C CYS A 117 -8.13 -2.89 -23.45
N GLY A 118 -8.92 -3.97 -23.45
CA GLY A 118 -8.51 -5.28 -23.94
C GLY A 118 -9.12 -5.67 -25.29
N ASP A 119 -10.00 -4.83 -25.86
CA ASP A 119 -10.82 -5.13 -27.05
C ASP A 119 -11.50 -6.51 -26.97
N LYS A 120 -11.92 -6.91 -25.76
CA LYS A 120 -12.46 -8.24 -25.48
C LYS A 120 -13.81 -8.17 -24.77
N ASP A 121 -14.81 -8.80 -25.36
CA ASP A 121 -16.11 -9.01 -24.73
C ASP A 121 -16.13 -10.37 -24.01
N LEU A 122 -16.25 -10.34 -22.68
CA LEU A 122 -16.15 -11.53 -21.86
C LEU A 122 -17.49 -12.26 -21.76
N GLY A 123 -17.48 -13.54 -22.15
CA GLY A 123 -18.66 -14.39 -22.09
C GLY A 123 -19.06 -14.77 -20.66
N THR A 124 -20.24 -15.39 -20.51
CA THR A 124 -20.76 -15.85 -19.21
C THR A 124 -19.79 -16.82 -18.49
N GLY A 125 -19.11 -17.69 -19.24
CA GLY A 125 -18.13 -18.63 -18.68
C GLY A 125 -16.90 -17.94 -18.06
N GLU A 126 -16.38 -16.91 -18.73
CA GLU A 126 -15.26 -16.10 -18.24
C GLU A 126 -15.68 -15.24 -17.06
N ALA A 127 -16.92 -14.73 -17.05
CA ALA A 127 -17.49 -14.01 -15.92
C ALA A 127 -17.56 -14.87 -14.64
N ILE A 128 -18.02 -16.11 -14.77
CA ILE A 128 -18.05 -17.08 -13.67
C ILE A 128 -16.61 -17.36 -13.20
N ALA A 129 -15.68 -17.57 -14.13
CA ALA A 129 -14.29 -17.83 -13.80
C ALA A 129 -13.59 -16.63 -13.11
N LEU A 130 -13.88 -15.40 -13.52
CA LEU A 130 -13.45 -14.17 -12.83
C LEU A 130 -13.98 -14.11 -11.40
N LYS A 131 -15.25 -14.49 -11.20
CA LYS A 131 -15.86 -14.53 -9.87
C LYS A 131 -15.17 -15.54 -8.97
N GLU A 132 -14.90 -16.75 -9.47
CA GLU A 132 -14.14 -17.76 -8.72
C GLU A 132 -12.70 -17.31 -8.44
N PHE A 133 -12.06 -16.62 -9.39
CA PHE A 133 -10.75 -16.02 -9.18
C PHE A 133 -10.77 -15.01 -8.01
N TYR A 134 -11.71 -14.07 -7.98
CA TYR A 134 -11.78 -13.10 -6.89
C TYR A 134 -12.19 -13.72 -5.56
N ARG A 135 -13.07 -14.74 -5.58
CA ARG A 135 -13.39 -15.52 -4.38
C ARG A 135 -12.14 -16.20 -3.82
N MET A 136 -11.28 -16.73 -4.69
CA MET A 136 -9.97 -17.27 -4.32
C MET A 136 -9.07 -16.19 -3.70
N VAL A 137 -8.97 -15.00 -4.30
CA VAL A 137 -8.16 -13.88 -3.75
C VAL A 137 -8.64 -13.48 -2.36
N ILE A 138 -9.95 -13.29 -2.16
CA ILE A 138 -10.54 -12.96 -0.85
C ILE A 138 -10.21 -14.05 0.19
N LYS A 139 -10.36 -15.33 -0.20
CA LYS A 139 -10.02 -16.47 0.66
C LYS A 139 -8.53 -16.47 1.06
N VAL A 140 -7.62 -16.24 0.11
CA VAL A 140 -6.18 -16.13 0.38
C VAL A 140 -5.92 -15.06 1.44
N VAL A 141 -6.47 -13.85 1.25
CA VAL A 141 -6.30 -12.73 2.19
C VAL A 141 -6.82 -13.10 3.57
N ARG A 142 -8.04 -13.65 3.67
CA ARG A 142 -8.64 -14.09 4.95
C ARG A 142 -7.76 -15.10 5.67
N LEU A 143 -7.31 -16.15 4.97
CA LEU A 143 -6.44 -17.18 5.54
C LEU A 143 -5.11 -16.58 6.03
N THR A 144 -4.51 -15.70 5.23
CA THR A 144 -3.26 -15.04 5.59
C THR A 144 -3.44 -14.17 6.84
N ILE A 145 -4.47 -13.32 6.88
CA ILE A 145 -4.75 -12.46 8.04
C ILE A 145 -5.06 -13.29 9.28
N ALA A 146 -5.87 -14.34 9.16
CA ALA A 146 -6.24 -15.19 10.29
C ALA A 146 -5.04 -15.92 10.91
N GLU A 147 -4.03 -16.31 10.09
CA GLU A 147 -2.84 -17.02 10.57
C GLU A 147 -1.77 -16.10 11.15
N ILE A 148 -1.57 -14.92 10.55
CA ILE A 148 -0.61 -13.94 11.07
C ILE A 148 -1.16 -13.20 12.29
N THR A 149 -2.49 -13.13 12.42
CA THR A 149 -3.13 -12.47 13.56
C THR A 149 -2.96 -13.34 14.79
N PRO A 150 -2.39 -12.80 15.89
CA PRO A 150 -2.35 -13.52 17.15
C PRO A 150 -3.78 -13.84 17.58
N LYS A 151 -4.07 -15.13 17.79
CA LYS A 151 -5.18 -15.50 18.64
C LYS A 151 -4.71 -15.17 20.05
N ALA A 152 -5.39 -14.23 20.71
CA ALA A 152 -5.17 -14.03 22.13
C ALA A 152 -5.56 -15.34 22.82
N GLU A 153 -4.61 -16.23 23.07
CA GLU A 153 -4.79 -17.18 24.15
C GLU A 153 -4.76 -16.31 25.42
N PRO A 154 -5.84 -16.24 26.20
CA PRO A 154 -5.85 -15.55 27.48
C PRO A 154 -5.01 -16.37 28.46
N ARG A 155 -3.70 -16.37 28.27
CA ARG A 155 -2.74 -17.07 29.10
C ARG A 155 -1.73 -16.05 29.59
N LYS A 156 -2.14 -15.29 30.62
CA LYS A 156 -1.33 -15.00 31.84
C LYS A 156 -1.86 -13.87 32.71
N VAL A 157 -2.65 -12.92 32.19
CA VAL A 157 -3.24 -11.90 33.07
C VAL A 157 -4.56 -12.44 33.61
N ASP A 158 -4.56 -12.93 34.86
CA ASP A 158 -5.74 -13.44 35.56
C ASP A 158 -6.67 -12.27 35.95
N LEU A 159 -7.23 -11.60 34.94
CA LEU A 159 -8.21 -10.53 35.10
C LEU A 159 -9.58 -11.16 35.32
N ARG A 160 -9.95 -11.38 36.57
CA ARG A 160 -11.26 -11.92 36.95
C ARG A 160 -12.16 -10.80 37.43
N GLY A 161 -13.42 -10.81 36.96
CA GLY A 161 -14.45 -9.89 37.44
C GLY A 161 -15.26 -9.25 36.32
N THR A 162 -16.14 -8.35 36.72
CA THR A 162 -16.92 -7.47 35.85
C THR A 162 -16.01 -6.50 35.06
N GLN A 163 -16.50 -5.94 33.96
CA GLN A 163 -15.73 -4.99 33.14
C GLN A 163 -15.22 -3.77 33.95
N LYS A 164 -15.96 -3.35 34.97
CA LYS A 164 -15.57 -2.27 35.88
C LYS A 164 -14.41 -2.66 36.79
N GLU A 165 -14.40 -3.89 37.28
CA GLU A 165 -13.32 -4.44 38.11
C GLU A 165 -12.05 -4.65 37.28
N ILE A 166 -12.19 -5.20 36.07
CA ILE A 166 -11.08 -5.34 35.11
C ILE A 166 -10.47 -3.97 34.80
N ARG A 167 -11.30 -2.96 34.51
CA ARG A 167 -10.82 -1.59 34.28
C ARG A 167 -10.05 -1.08 35.50
N ALA A 168 -10.60 -1.20 36.71
CA ALA A 168 -9.93 -0.73 37.92
C ALA A 168 -8.57 -1.43 38.14
N GLN A 169 -8.49 -2.74 37.89
CA GLN A 169 -7.26 -3.51 37.98
C GLN A 169 -6.21 -3.08 36.95
N VAL A 170 -6.62 -2.84 35.71
CA VAL A 170 -5.71 -2.33 34.65
C VAL A 170 -5.13 -0.98 35.04
N LEU A 171 -5.98 -0.04 35.49
CA LEU A 171 -5.52 1.30 35.91
C LEU A 171 -4.56 1.22 37.10
N HIS A 172 -4.91 0.41 38.11
CA HIS A 172 -4.05 0.19 39.26
C HIS A 172 -2.68 -0.37 38.84
N ASN A 173 -2.66 -1.38 37.96
CA ASN A 173 -1.42 -1.99 37.49
C ASN A 173 -0.56 -1.02 36.70
N LEU A 174 -1.14 -0.17 35.84
CA LEU A 174 -0.39 0.84 35.10
C LEU A 174 0.26 1.90 36.02
N GLU A 175 -0.38 2.23 37.14
CA GLU A 175 0.11 3.23 38.08
C GLU A 175 1.15 2.67 39.07
N HIS A 176 0.97 1.43 39.54
CA HIS A 176 1.70 0.90 40.69
C HIS A 176 2.40 -0.45 40.43
N GLY A 177 2.07 -1.15 39.34
CA GLY A 177 2.54 -2.50 39.05
C GLY A 177 3.93 -2.53 38.41
N LYS A 178 4.80 -3.43 38.91
CA LYS A 178 5.96 -3.89 38.15
C LYS A 178 5.49 -4.96 37.17
N MET A 179 5.34 -4.59 35.91
CA MET A 179 4.82 -5.48 34.87
C MET A 179 5.95 -6.08 34.02
N GLU A 180 5.75 -7.32 33.60
CA GLU A 180 6.53 -7.91 32.52
C GLU A 180 6.03 -7.46 31.14
N ASN A 181 6.76 -7.83 30.07
CA ASN A 181 6.44 -7.39 28.71
C ASN A 181 5.00 -7.78 28.29
N GLU A 182 4.57 -9.00 28.59
CA GLU A 182 3.26 -9.53 28.17
C GLU A 182 2.12 -8.79 28.87
N GLU A 183 2.25 -8.58 30.18
CA GLU A 183 1.28 -7.83 30.99
C GLU A 183 1.18 -6.38 30.51
N MET A 184 2.32 -5.71 30.33
CA MET A 184 2.36 -4.31 29.86
C MET A 184 1.66 -4.15 28.51
N TRP A 185 1.94 -5.03 27.55
CA TRP A 185 1.27 -4.97 26.24
C TRP A 185 -0.23 -5.20 26.34
N TRP A 186 -0.67 -6.15 27.16
CA TRP A 186 -2.10 -6.41 27.34
C TRP A 186 -2.82 -5.19 27.91
N HIS A 187 -2.22 -4.55 28.92
CA HIS A 187 -2.75 -3.33 29.52
C HIS A 187 -2.79 -2.17 28.51
N ILE A 188 -1.75 -1.99 27.70
CA ILE A 188 -1.74 -1.00 26.60
C ILE A 188 -2.89 -1.25 25.63
N ARG A 189 -3.06 -2.49 25.17
CA ARG A 189 -4.12 -2.87 24.22
C ARG A 189 -5.50 -2.64 24.82
N TYR A 190 -5.72 -3.06 26.06
CA TYR A 190 -6.95 -2.77 26.79
C TYR A 190 -7.27 -1.27 26.79
N CYS A 191 -6.28 -0.41 27.06
CA CYS A 191 -6.50 1.03 27.06
C CYS A 191 -6.81 1.59 25.67
N ILE A 192 -6.18 1.09 24.60
CA ILE A 192 -6.49 1.44 23.21
C ILE A 192 -7.94 1.07 22.88
N ASP A 193 -8.34 -0.17 23.19
CA ASP A 193 -9.66 -0.73 22.85
C ASP A 193 -10.79 -0.04 23.62
N HIS A 194 -10.51 0.41 24.84
CA HIS A 194 -11.48 1.08 25.71
C HIS A 194 -11.36 2.62 25.71
N GLY A 195 -10.52 3.19 24.84
CA GLY A 195 -10.39 4.66 24.70
C GLY A 195 -9.85 5.37 25.95
N ILE A 196 -9.05 4.70 26.78
CA ILE A 196 -8.48 5.28 28.00
C ILE A 196 -7.24 6.09 27.63
N CYS A 197 -7.32 7.43 27.66
CA CYS A 197 -6.30 8.33 27.12
C CYS A 197 -5.35 8.98 28.16
N GLN A 198 -5.50 8.69 29.46
CA GLN A 198 -4.80 9.40 30.55
C GLN A 198 -3.32 9.00 30.74
N TYR A 199 -2.82 8.01 30.00
CA TYR A 199 -1.50 7.42 30.23
C TYR A 199 -0.47 7.75 29.14
N THR A 200 -0.68 8.81 28.36
CA THR A 200 0.23 9.20 27.26
C THR A 200 1.68 9.38 27.72
N ASP A 201 1.92 9.96 28.89
CA ASP A 201 3.26 10.10 29.45
C ASP A 201 3.93 8.76 29.76
N LEU A 202 3.18 7.84 30.37
CA LEU A 202 3.66 6.48 30.65
C LEU A 202 3.97 5.75 29.34
N MET A 203 3.04 5.77 28.38
CA MET A 203 3.22 5.08 27.11
C MET A 203 4.36 5.68 26.29
N SER A 204 4.55 7.00 26.34
CA SER A 204 5.69 7.67 25.71
C SER A 204 7.02 7.19 26.32
N ARG A 205 7.10 7.01 27.65
CA ARG A 205 8.29 6.42 28.30
C ARG A 205 8.49 4.96 27.90
N VAL A 206 7.43 4.15 27.89
CA VAL A 206 7.49 2.73 27.49
C VAL A 206 7.99 2.59 26.05
N ALA A 207 7.48 3.40 25.12
CA ALA A 207 7.88 3.38 23.71
C ALA A 207 9.37 3.66 23.49
N LYS A 208 9.97 4.56 24.26
CA LYS A 208 11.37 4.97 24.12
C LYS A 208 12.34 4.03 24.84
N HIS A 209 11.91 3.42 25.93
CA HIS A 209 12.82 2.71 26.82
C HIS A 209 13.22 1.33 26.27
N GLY A 210 14.52 1.10 26.11
CA GLY A 210 15.07 -0.12 25.50
C GLY A 210 14.93 -1.41 26.32
N CYS A 211 14.48 -1.33 27.58
CA CYS A 211 14.20 -2.53 28.39
C CYS A 211 12.97 -3.32 27.93
N TRP A 212 12.06 -2.66 27.21
CA TRP A 212 10.86 -3.28 26.67
C TRP A 212 11.15 -3.92 25.32
N LYS A 213 10.57 -5.11 25.08
CA LYS A 213 10.60 -5.77 23.77
C LYS A 213 9.93 -4.86 22.72
N ALA A 214 10.35 -5.00 21.46
CA ALA A 214 9.91 -4.13 20.35
C ALA A 214 8.38 -4.03 20.19
N TRP A 215 7.64 -5.12 20.41
CA TRP A 215 6.17 -5.14 20.35
C TRP A 215 5.48 -4.32 21.44
N VAL A 216 6.03 -4.32 22.66
CA VAL A 216 5.50 -3.48 23.74
C VAL A 216 5.73 -2.02 23.38
N ARG A 217 6.94 -1.70 22.92
CA ARG A 217 7.32 -0.33 22.52
C ARG A 217 6.45 0.20 21.39
N GLN A 218 6.16 -0.63 20.39
CA GLN A 218 5.28 -0.26 19.30
C GLN A 218 3.82 -0.09 19.75
N ALA A 219 3.27 -0.99 20.57
CA ALA A 219 1.93 -0.82 21.10
C ALA A 219 1.81 0.49 21.90
N ALA A 220 2.84 0.85 22.66
CA ALA A 220 2.90 2.11 23.39
C ALA A 220 3.02 3.33 22.45
N ALA A 221 3.79 3.22 21.36
CA ALA A 221 3.86 4.26 20.33
C ALA A 221 2.52 4.42 19.60
N GLU A 222 1.83 3.34 19.27
CA GLU A 222 0.48 3.33 18.69
C GLU A 222 -0.53 4.02 19.60
N TYR A 223 -0.51 3.69 20.90
CA TYR A 223 -1.31 4.40 21.90
C TYR A 223 -1.06 5.91 21.84
N CYS A 224 0.21 6.32 21.80
CA CYS A 224 0.56 7.74 21.70
C CYS A 224 0.05 8.34 20.38
N CYS A 225 0.22 7.67 19.24
CA CYS A 225 -0.30 8.15 17.96
C CYS A 225 -1.83 8.34 17.97
N ARG A 226 -2.55 7.51 18.71
CA ARG A 226 -4.02 7.54 18.80
C ARG A 226 -4.54 8.65 19.72
N PHE A 227 -3.83 8.94 20.81
CA PHE A 227 -4.30 9.84 21.87
C PHE A 227 -3.52 11.15 21.99
N MET A 228 -2.45 11.34 21.22
CA MET A 228 -1.68 12.58 21.14
C MET A 228 -1.80 13.20 19.74
N GLY A 229 -1.95 14.53 19.70
CA GLY A 229 -1.83 15.28 18.45
C GLY A 229 -0.39 15.29 17.91
N VAL A 230 -0.24 15.59 16.62
CA VAL A 230 1.07 15.58 15.91
C VAL A 230 2.14 16.42 16.63
N GLY A 231 1.78 17.59 17.17
CA GLY A 231 2.72 18.42 17.94
C GLY A 231 3.27 17.73 19.17
N GLY A 232 2.39 17.12 19.97
CA GLY A 232 2.80 16.35 21.14
C GLY A 232 3.64 15.13 20.77
N VAL A 233 3.36 14.47 19.64
CA VAL A 233 4.18 13.37 19.15
C VAL A 233 5.58 13.85 18.74
N CYS A 234 5.69 14.97 18.04
CA CYS A 234 6.96 15.58 17.64
C CYS A 234 7.82 16.04 18.83
N GLU A 235 7.18 16.56 19.88
CA GLU A 235 7.86 17.12 21.05
C GLU A 235 8.21 16.04 22.07
N TYR A 236 7.26 15.15 22.39
CA TYR A 236 7.42 14.22 23.49
C TYR A 236 7.81 12.83 23.02
N LEU A 237 7.27 12.29 21.93
CA LEU A 237 7.51 10.90 21.54
C LEU A 237 8.76 10.73 20.65
N LEU A 238 8.77 11.37 19.48
CA LEU A 238 9.77 11.15 18.43
C LEU A 238 11.24 11.33 18.87
N PRO A 239 11.60 12.31 19.73
CA PRO A 239 13.02 12.53 20.08
C PRO A 239 13.69 11.33 20.76
N GLY A 240 12.92 10.42 21.36
CA GLY A 240 13.46 9.19 21.97
C GLY A 240 13.25 7.93 21.15
N LEU A 241 12.73 8.03 19.92
CA LEU A 241 12.56 6.89 19.01
C LEU A 241 13.70 6.82 18.00
N SER A 242 13.99 5.62 17.51
CA SER A 242 15.01 5.39 16.50
C SER A 242 14.67 4.23 15.58
N GLY A 243 15.33 4.20 14.41
CA GLY A 243 15.17 3.14 13.42
C GLY A 243 13.73 2.98 12.95
N LYS A 244 13.30 1.73 12.75
CA LYS A 244 11.97 1.41 12.18
C LYS A 244 10.79 2.01 12.96
N LEU A 245 10.89 2.09 14.29
CA LEU A 245 9.80 2.59 15.12
C LEU A 245 9.58 4.10 14.92
N LEU A 246 10.64 4.87 14.68
CA LEU A 246 10.54 6.29 14.35
C LEU A 246 9.82 6.49 13.01
N TYR A 247 10.27 5.82 11.95
CA TYR A 247 9.65 5.93 10.62
C TYR A 247 8.19 5.46 10.62
N TRP A 248 7.89 4.37 11.35
CA TRP A 248 6.53 3.90 11.52
C TRP A 248 5.65 4.95 12.22
N THR A 249 6.14 5.56 13.29
CA THR A 249 5.41 6.61 14.04
C THR A 249 5.15 7.82 13.15
N ILE A 250 6.13 8.26 12.37
CA ILE A 250 5.97 9.39 11.44
C ILE A 250 4.98 9.06 10.33
N ALA A 251 4.98 7.83 9.82
CA ALA A 251 4.04 7.40 8.79
C ALA A 251 2.58 7.51 9.25
N GLN A 252 2.28 7.34 10.56
CA GLN A 252 0.93 7.53 11.10
C GLN A 252 0.42 8.96 10.94
N PHE A 253 1.32 9.94 10.89
CA PHE A 253 0.99 11.36 10.77
C PHE A 253 1.33 11.95 9.40
N ALA A 254 1.75 11.14 8.42
CA ALA A 254 2.23 11.64 7.14
C ALA A 254 1.19 12.51 6.41
N ALA A 255 -0.10 12.18 6.55
CA ALA A 255 -1.20 12.95 5.98
C ALA A 255 -1.34 14.38 6.54
N THR A 256 -0.82 14.63 7.75
CA THR A 256 -0.85 15.97 8.38
C THR A 256 0.11 16.94 7.71
N LYS A 257 1.16 16.43 7.04
CA LYS A 257 2.21 17.21 6.36
C LYS A 257 2.90 18.24 7.28
N ASP A 258 2.86 18.02 8.60
CA ASP A 258 3.43 18.93 9.59
C ASP A 258 4.95 19.07 9.38
N GLU A 259 5.45 20.30 9.26
CA GLU A 259 6.87 20.58 9.02
C GLU A 259 7.78 20.07 10.13
N ARG A 260 7.28 19.97 11.38
CA ARG A 260 8.05 19.40 12.50
C ARG A 260 8.39 17.94 12.26
N LEU A 261 7.51 17.17 11.60
CA LEU A 261 7.81 15.78 11.22
C LEU A 261 8.94 15.72 10.20
N LYS A 262 8.93 16.63 9.21
CA LYS A 262 9.97 16.70 8.17
C LYS A 262 11.31 17.11 8.77
N GLU A 263 11.32 18.06 9.70
CA GLU A 263 12.52 18.47 10.44
C GLU A 263 13.09 17.29 11.23
N ARG A 264 12.26 16.59 12.01
CA ARG A 264 12.69 15.38 12.75
C ARG A 264 13.27 14.29 11.86
N LEU A 265 12.70 14.08 10.67
CA LEU A 265 13.25 13.13 9.70
C LEU A 265 14.64 13.55 9.18
N ARG A 266 14.84 14.84 8.92
CA ARG A 266 16.13 15.37 8.44
C ARG A 266 17.19 15.22 9.53
N GLU A 267 16.90 15.68 10.74
CA GLU A 267 17.79 15.53 11.91
C GLU A 267 18.18 14.06 12.15
N HIS A 268 17.19 13.16 12.09
CA HIS A 268 17.43 11.73 12.34
C HIS A 268 18.34 11.11 11.27
N ALA A 269 18.10 11.40 9.99
CA ALA A 269 18.92 10.86 8.90
C ALA A 269 20.32 11.45 8.85
N GLU A 270 20.51 12.70 9.30
CA GLU A 270 21.84 13.29 9.44
C GLU A 270 22.65 12.62 10.57
N TYR A 271 21.98 12.22 11.65
CA TYR A 271 22.62 11.54 12.76
C TYR A 271 22.92 10.06 12.48
N TYR A 272 22.08 9.37 11.71
CA TYR A 272 22.21 7.93 11.42
C TYR A 272 22.51 7.65 9.94
N THR A 273 23.73 7.20 9.64
CA THR A 273 24.17 6.82 8.29
C THR A 273 23.32 5.69 7.70
N GLY A 274 23.04 5.74 6.39
CA GLY A 274 22.31 4.70 5.68
C GLY A 274 20.79 4.77 5.82
N GLN A 275 20.27 5.84 6.39
CA GLN A 275 18.83 6.09 6.58
C GLN A 275 18.26 7.07 5.53
N GLU A 276 19.05 7.51 4.57
CA GLU A 276 18.71 8.57 3.62
C GLU A 276 17.52 8.21 2.74
N MET A 277 17.47 6.95 2.26
CA MET A 277 16.36 6.46 1.45
C MET A 277 15.07 6.36 2.25
N LEU A 278 15.13 5.91 3.51
CA LEU A 278 13.97 5.83 4.40
C LEU A 278 13.38 7.21 4.66
N LYS A 279 14.23 8.18 4.96
CA LYS A 279 13.84 9.59 5.05
C LYS A 279 13.15 10.07 3.77
N ASP A 280 13.75 9.82 2.62
CA ASP A 280 13.21 10.30 1.34
C ASP A 280 11.86 9.65 1.01
N ILE A 281 11.67 8.36 1.32
CA ILE A 281 10.39 7.65 1.21
C ILE A 281 9.32 8.30 2.11
N SER A 282 9.66 8.56 3.38
CA SER A 282 8.73 9.21 4.30
C SER A 282 8.38 10.63 3.88
N LEU A 283 9.33 11.37 3.30
CA LEU A 283 9.10 12.69 2.72
C LEU A 283 8.14 12.62 1.52
N VAL A 284 8.28 11.63 0.63
CA VAL A 284 7.32 11.42 -0.46
C VAL A 284 5.91 11.16 0.07
N LYS A 285 5.76 10.32 1.11
CA LYS A 285 4.45 10.07 1.75
C LYS A 285 3.82 11.35 2.32
N MET A 286 4.65 12.31 2.74
CA MET A 286 4.24 13.65 3.18
C MET A 286 4.12 14.67 2.05
N GLN A 287 4.09 14.23 0.79
CA GLN A 287 3.95 15.06 -0.41
C GLN A 287 5.10 16.09 -0.58
N ASP A 288 6.30 15.77 -0.09
CA ASP A 288 7.46 16.67 -0.17
C ASP A 288 8.19 16.56 -1.52
N ARG A 289 8.25 17.68 -2.25
CA ARG A 289 8.96 17.78 -3.55
C ARG A 289 10.43 17.40 -3.46
N GLY A 290 11.09 17.73 -2.35
CA GLY A 290 12.51 17.44 -2.15
C GLY A 290 12.79 15.94 -2.06
N GLY A 291 11.98 15.21 -1.29
CA GLY A 291 11.99 13.74 -1.20
C GLY A 291 11.76 13.11 -2.56
N THR A 292 10.70 13.51 -3.26
CA THR A 292 10.36 13.02 -4.60
C THR A 292 11.52 13.21 -5.58
N GLY A 293 12.10 14.41 -5.63
CA GLY A 293 13.20 14.74 -6.52
C GLY A 293 14.51 14.02 -6.18
N ARG A 294 14.74 13.60 -4.93
CA ARG A 294 15.93 12.82 -4.55
C ARG A 294 15.80 11.36 -4.96
N ILE A 295 14.63 10.73 -4.75
CA ILE A 295 14.36 9.37 -5.24
C ILE A 295 14.44 9.34 -6.78
N ARG A 296 13.85 10.32 -7.48
CA ARG A 296 13.97 10.44 -8.94
C ARG A 296 15.43 10.46 -9.39
N ARG A 297 16.26 11.33 -8.80
CA ARG A 297 17.70 11.42 -9.11
C ARG A 297 18.48 10.13 -8.78
N TYR A 298 18.05 9.39 -7.76
CA TYR A 298 18.60 8.06 -7.49
C TYR A 298 18.30 7.11 -8.65
N LEU A 299 17.04 7.01 -9.08
CA LEU A 299 16.62 6.17 -10.21
C LEU A 299 17.29 6.57 -11.53
N GLU A 300 17.49 7.88 -11.77
CA GLU A 300 18.23 8.37 -12.94
C GLU A 300 19.68 7.89 -12.97
N ARG A 301 20.32 7.80 -11.80
CA ARG A 301 21.72 7.32 -11.67
C ARG A 301 21.81 5.80 -11.82
N THR A 302 20.91 5.05 -11.18
CA THR A 302 20.91 3.58 -11.24
C THR A 302 20.40 3.05 -12.57
N LYS A 303 19.58 3.82 -13.30
CA LYS A 303 18.96 3.48 -14.58
C LYS A 303 18.06 2.23 -14.54
N HIS A 304 17.69 1.78 -13.35
CA HIS A 304 16.74 0.69 -13.19
C HIS A 304 16.05 0.75 -11.84
N VAL A 305 14.85 0.20 -11.80
CA VAL A 305 14.16 -0.16 -10.55
C VAL A 305 14.70 -1.51 -10.08
N PRO A 306 15.10 -1.68 -8.80
CA PRO A 306 15.50 -2.98 -8.26
C PRO A 306 14.43 -4.05 -8.53
N GLY A 307 14.85 -5.20 -9.07
CA GLY A 307 13.94 -6.28 -9.46
C GLY A 307 13.17 -6.89 -8.28
N ARG A 308 13.75 -6.86 -7.07
CA ARG A 308 13.07 -7.25 -5.84
C ARG A 308 12.43 -6.04 -5.19
N MET A 309 11.22 -6.21 -4.67
CA MET A 309 10.56 -5.21 -3.83
C MET A 309 11.32 -5.08 -2.50
N GLU A 310 11.68 -3.85 -2.14
CA GLU A 310 12.34 -3.53 -0.86
C GLU A 310 11.28 -3.17 0.19
N ASN A 311 11.63 -3.23 1.48
CA ASN A 311 10.74 -2.76 2.54
C ASN A 311 11.46 -1.69 3.39
N PRO A 312 11.07 -0.41 3.27
CA PRO A 312 10.07 0.15 2.36
C PRO A 312 10.59 0.34 0.93
N ASP A 313 9.70 0.28 -0.05
CA ASP A 313 10.04 0.42 -1.48
C ASP A 313 9.97 1.89 -1.95
N PRO A 314 11.03 2.44 -2.55
CA PRO A 314 11.06 3.84 -2.98
C PRO A 314 10.15 4.16 -4.16
N VAL A 315 9.88 3.19 -5.02
CA VAL A 315 9.03 3.37 -6.20
C VAL A 315 7.56 3.32 -5.80
N LEU A 316 7.18 2.39 -4.93
CA LEU A 316 5.81 2.32 -4.41
C LEU A 316 5.40 3.59 -3.65
N ALA A 317 6.34 4.28 -3.01
CA ALA A 317 6.07 5.54 -2.33
C ALA A 317 5.44 6.59 -3.26
N PHE A 318 5.83 6.62 -4.54
CA PHE A 318 5.25 7.54 -5.52
C PHE A 318 3.76 7.30 -5.75
N GLY A 319 3.29 6.05 -5.67
CA GLY A 319 1.86 5.72 -5.84
C GLY A 319 0.93 6.36 -4.81
N GLY A 320 1.48 6.81 -3.67
CA GLY A 320 0.76 7.55 -2.64
C GLY A 320 0.71 9.06 -2.85
N ILE A 321 1.27 9.59 -3.95
CA ILE A 321 1.22 11.02 -4.28
C ILE A 321 -0.21 11.41 -4.69
N ARG A 322 -0.70 12.51 -4.12
CA ARG A 322 -2.06 13.04 -4.35
C ARG A 322 -2.09 14.53 -4.64
N GLU A 323 -0.96 15.23 -4.48
CA GLU A 323 -0.89 16.67 -4.69
C GLU A 323 -0.53 17.05 -6.12
N ILE A 324 -1.35 17.92 -6.72
CA ILE A 324 -1.10 18.50 -8.04
C ILE A 324 0.24 19.24 -8.11
N GLY A 325 0.71 19.84 -7.00
CA GLY A 325 2.01 20.51 -6.94
C GLY A 325 3.23 19.61 -7.20
N LEU A 326 3.04 18.28 -7.23
CA LEU A 326 4.07 17.30 -7.57
C LEU A 326 3.97 16.80 -9.03
N LEU A 327 3.00 17.27 -9.81
CA LEU A 327 2.75 16.82 -11.18
C LEU A 327 3.99 16.97 -12.08
N ASP A 328 4.75 18.06 -11.94
CA ASP A 328 6.02 18.27 -12.64
C ASP A 328 7.06 17.17 -12.36
N GLU A 329 7.16 16.71 -11.10
CA GLU A 329 8.10 15.64 -10.75
C GLU A 329 7.62 14.27 -11.27
N LEU A 330 6.30 14.04 -11.31
CA LEU A 330 5.71 12.85 -11.95
C LEU A 330 5.99 12.86 -13.47
N GLY A 331 5.87 14.02 -14.13
CA GLY A 331 6.23 14.19 -15.54
C GLY A 331 7.68 13.85 -15.83
N LYS A 332 8.62 14.22 -14.94
CA LYS A 332 10.04 13.84 -15.08
C LYS A 332 10.28 12.34 -14.83
N LEU A 333 9.44 11.67 -14.04
CA LEU A 333 9.48 10.22 -13.86
C LEU A 333 8.94 9.50 -15.10
N ILE A 334 7.94 10.05 -15.80
CA ILE A 334 7.54 9.58 -17.13
C ILE A 334 8.73 9.69 -18.09
N ASP A 335 9.42 10.83 -18.14
CA ASP A 335 10.59 11.01 -19.00
C ASP A 335 11.68 9.98 -18.72
N LEU A 336 11.84 9.59 -17.45
CA LEU A 336 12.75 8.53 -17.04
C LEU A 336 12.32 7.16 -17.56
N LEU A 337 11.04 6.80 -17.45
CA LEU A 337 10.49 5.57 -18.04
C LEU A 337 10.73 5.49 -19.54
N MET A 338 10.65 6.64 -20.23
CA MET A 338 10.83 6.73 -21.68
C MET A 338 12.30 6.64 -22.14
N ARG A 339 13.28 6.69 -21.22
CA ARG A 339 14.69 6.49 -21.60
C ARG A 339 14.92 5.04 -22.01
N GLU A 340 15.57 4.84 -23.17
CA GLU A 340 15.90 3.51 -23.68
C GLU A 340 16.73 2.69 -22.70
N ASN A 341 17.65 3.31 -21.96
CA ASN A 341 18.50 2.59 -21.00
C ASN A 341 17.83 2.35 -19.65
N PHE A 342 16.62 2.86 -19.41
CA PHE A 342 15.90 2.66 -18.16
C PHE A 342 15.10 1.36 -18.18
N ARG A 343 15.29 0.55 -17.13
CA ARG A 343 14.57 -0.72 -16.93
C ARG A 343 13.61 -0.61 -15.75
N ASP A 344 12.33 -0.80 -16.01
CA ASP A 344 11.32 -0.90 -14.97
C ASP A 344 11.19 -2.35 -14.46
N ARG A 345 10.49 -2.52 -13.32
CA ARG A 345 10.16 -3.81 -12.74
C ARG A 345 8.92 -4.40 -13.43
N ALA A 346 8.89 -5.73 -13.61
CA ALA A 346 7.79 -6.43 -14.28
C ALA A 346 6.43 -6.32 -13.56
N CYS A 347 6.44 -6.30 -12.23
CA CYS A 347 5.26 -6.11 -11.39
C CYS A 347 5.52 -5.00 -10.37
N ASN A 348 4.56 -4.11 -10.12
CA ASN A 348 4.69 -3.05 -9.11
C ASN A 348 5.97 -2.20 -9.29
N GLY A 349 6.22 -1.81 -10.55
CA GLY A 349 7.26 -0.90 -10.96
C GLY A 349 6.83 0.57 -10.94
N LEU A 350 7.65 1.41 -11.56
CA LEU A 350 7.43 2.85 -11.63
C LEU A 350 6.20 3.19 -12.47
N GLN A 351 5.93 2.45 -13.54
CA GLN A 351 4.72 2.62 -14.33
C GLN A 351 3.45 2.49 -13.48
N VAL A 352 3.34 1.41 -12.70
CA VAL A 352 2.18 1.16 -11.82
C VAL A 352 2.04 2.27 -10.76
N ALA A 353 3.16 2.71 -10.17
CA ALA A 353 3.15 3.80 -9.20
C ALA A 353 2.70 5.13 -9.82
N LEU A 354 3.10 5.43 -11.06
CA LEU A 354 2.67 6.63 -11.78
C LEU A 354 1.19 6.58 -12.14
N VAL A 355 0.68 5.43 -12.61
CA VAL A 355 -0.76 5.25 -12.83
C VAL A 355 -1.53 5.54 -11.54
N ALA A 356 -1.12 4.97 -10.41
CA ALA A 356 -1.79 5.19 -9.13
C ALA A 356 -1.78 6.67 -8.70
N ALA A 357 -0.61 7.33 -8.77
CA ALA A 357 -0.45 8.72 -8.37
C ALA A 357 -1.27 9.67 -9.24
N MET A 358 -1.10 9.56 -10.56
CA MET A 358 -1.74 10.47 -11.51
C MET A 358 -3.25 10.26 -11.58
N SER A 359 -3.73 9.02 -11.45
CA SER A 359 -5.18 8.77 -11.32
C SER A 359 -5.76 9.38 -10.06
N THR A 360 -5.01 9.33 -8.95
CA THR A 360 -5.46 9.93 -7.67
C THR A 360 -5.51 11.45 -7.76
N ILE A 361 -4.50 12.08 -8.38
CA ILE A 361 -4.52 13.53 -8.66
C ILE A 361 -5.68 13.87 -9.60
N ALA A 362 -5.80 13.16 -10.73
CA ALA A 362 -6.83 13.42 -11.71
C ALA A 362 -8.25 13.26 -11.13
N ALA A 363 -8.47 12.30 -10.24
CA ALA A 363 -9.75 12.09 -9.57
C ALA A 363 -10.11 13.16 -8.53
N SER A 364 -9.18 14.05 -8.15
CA SER A 364 -9.43 15.05 -7.11
C SER A 364 -10.30 16.22 -7.56
N GLY A 365 -10.37 16.50 -8.87
CA GLY A 365 -11.17 17.60 -9.42
C GLY A 365 -11.02 17.79 -10.93
N ARG A 366 -11.89 18.65 -11.50
CA ARG A 366 -11.91 18.98 -12.94
C ARG A 366 -10.57 19.54 -13.42
N GLU A 367 -10.04 20.48 -12.65
CA GLU A 367 -8.84 21.21 -13.02
C GLU A 367 -7.63 20.27 -12.98
N GLU A 368 -7.53 19.46 -11.94
CA GLU A 368 -6.48 18.45 -11.79
C GLU A 368 -6.57 17.38 -12.88
N TYR A 369 -7.77 16.93 -13.25
CA TYR A 369 -7.98 16.04 -14.40
C TYR A 369 -7.42 16.66 -15.68
N SER A 370 -7.82 17.90 -15.99
CA SER A 370 -7.36 18.60 -17.20
C SER A 370 -5.84 18.77 -17.22
N GLN A 371 -5.22 19.14 -16.10
CA GLN A 371 -3.76 19.29 -16.01
C GLN A 371 -3.02 17.96 -16.20
N VAL A 372 -3.52 16.88 -15.59
CA VAL A 372 -2.94 15.53 -15.76
C VAL A 372 -3.04 15.08 -17.21
N MET A 373 -4.20 15.25 -17.85
CA MET A 373 -4.40 14.87 -19.25
C MET A 373 -3.56 15.72 -20.20
N GLN A 374 -3.46 17.03 -19.97
CA GLN A 374 -2.60 17.92 -20.74
C GLN A 374 -1.13 17.46 -20.69
N LEU A 375 -0.60 17.16 -19.50
CA LEU A 375 0.75 16.64 -19.37
C LEU A 375 0.94 15.35 -20.18
N LEU A 376 0.00 14.40 -20.09
CA LEU A 376 0.10 13.13 -20.80
C LEU A 376 0.05 13.32 -22.33
N ASP A 377 -0.82 14.20 -22.81
CA ASP A 377 -0.96 14.51 -24.24
C ASP A 377 0.30 15.21 -24.78
N GLU A 378 0.88 16.15 -24.03
CA GLU A 378 2.16 16.80 -24.35
C GLU A 378 3.31 15.77 -24.43
N LYS A 379 3.39 14.85 -23.46
CA LYS A 379 4.38 13.76 -23.48
C LYS A 379 4.18 12.82 -24.66
N LEU A 380 2.94 12.45 -24.97
CA LEU A 380 2.63 11.59 -26.11
C LEU A 380 3.00 12.26 -27.44
N ALA A 381 2.67 13.54 -27.61
CA ALA A 381 3.03 14.31 -28.80
C ALA A 381 4.56 14.35 -28.97
N TYR A 382 5.28 14.74 -27.92
CA TYR A 382 6.74 14.81 -27.92
C TYR A 382 7.38 13.47 -28.28
N TYR A 383 6.97 12.37 -27.65
CA TYR A 383 7.58 11.05 -27.90
C TYR A 383 7.15 10.40 -29.23
N ARG A 384 5.99 10.76 -29.79
CA ARG A 384 5.62 10.40 -31.17
C ARG A 384 6.53 11.07 -32.19
N GLU A 385 6.74 12.38 -32.05
CA GLU A 385 7.63 13.15 -32.93
C GLU A 385 9.09 12.69 -32.79
N TYR A 386 9.58 12.55 -31.55
CA TYR A 386 10.93 12.07 -31.27
C TYR A 386 11.15 10.63 -31.78
N GLY A 387 10.15 9.76 -31.63
CA GLY A 387 10.15 8.39 -32.18
C GLY A 387 10.19 8.37 -33.70
N TRP A 388 9.53 9.32 -34.37
CA TRP A 388 9.59 9.48 -35.83
C TRP A 388 10.98 9.88 -36.31
N GLU A 389 11.63 10.84 -35.63
CA GLU A 389 12.96 11.32 -35.99
C GLU A 389 14.06 10.26 -35.78
N LYS A 390 13.96 9.47 -34.70
CA LYS A 390 14.93 8.41 -34.37
C LYS A 390 14.57 7.01 -34.85
N GLY A 391 13.33 6.77 -35.30
CA GLY A 391 12.82 5.47 -35.74
C GLY A 391 13.58 4.86 -36.92
N LYS A 392 14.32 5.66 -37.69
CA LYS A 392 15.25 5.15 -38.72
C LYS A 392 16.56 4.56 -38.15
N ALA A 393 16.88 4.78 -36.87
CA ALA A 393 18.17 4.41 -36.26
C ALA A 393 18.08 3.63 -34.93
N ALA A 394 16.96 3.69 -34.20
CA ALA A 394 16.87 3.21 -32.81
C ALA A 394 16.30 1.77 -32.61
N GLY A 395 15.78 1.12 -33.66
CA GLY A 395 15.16 -0.21 -33.54
C GLY A 395 13.86 -0.22 -32.70
N GLY A 396 13.21 -1.39 -32.56
CA GLY A 396 11.86 -1.54 -31.99
C GLY A 396 11.65 -1.08 -30.54
N ARG A 397 12.71 -0.75 -29.80
CA ARG A 397 12.62 -0.35 -28.38
C ARG A 397 11.94 1.00 -28.16
N ALA A 398 12.05 1.93 -29.10
CA ALA A 398 11.36 3.22 -29.02
C ALA A 398 9.83 3.05 -29.17
N GLU A 399 9.40 2.14 -30.05
CA GLU A 399 8.00 1.79 -30.24
C GLU A 399 7.40 1.12 -29.00
N GLU A 400 8.14 0.20 -28.38
CA GLU A 400 7.75 -0.44 -27.11
C GLU A 400 7.52 0.60 -26.00
N LYS A 401 8.41 1.59 -25.87
CA LYS A 401 8.27 2.66 -24.88
C LYS A 401 7.07 3.56 -25.17
N LEU A 402 6.83 3.90 -26.43
CA LEU A 402 5.66 4.68 -26.82
C LEU A 402 4.36 3.92 -26.54
N ALA A 403 4.31 2.62 -26.84
CA ALA A 403 3.18 1.76 -26.49
C ALA A 403 2.95 1.73 -24.97
N ALA A 404 4.01 1.65 -24.16
CA ALA A 404 3.88 1.72 -22.70
C ALA A 404 3.30 3.05 -22.21
N LEU A 405 3.66 4.18 -22.83
CA LEU A 405 3.09 5.50 -22.49
C LEU A 405 1.62 5.62 -22.90
N ILE A 406 1.23 5.03 -24.03
CA ILE A 406 -0.18 4.95 -24.46
C ILE A 406 -0.98 4.16 -23.43
N CYS A 407 -0.49 2.97 -23.05
CA CYS A 407 -1.12 2.15 -22.01
C CYS A 407 -1.24 2.91 -20.68
N LEU A 408 -0.19 3.62 -20.26
CA LEU A 408 -0.22 4.44 -19.04
C LEU A 408 -1.34 5.49 -19.09
N ASN A 409 -1.53 6.18 -20.22
CA ASN A 409 -2.59 7.18 -20.38
C ASN A 409 -3.99 6.54 -20.31
N GLU A 410 -4.21 5.45 -21.04
CA GLU A 410 -5.45 4.66 -20.99
C GLU A 410 -5.76 4.19 -19.57
N ASP A 411 -4.76 3.65 -18.86
CA ASP A 411 -4.92 3.14 -17.50
C ASP A 411 -5.33 4.25 -16.52
N ILE A 412 -4.76 5.45 -16.64
CA ILE A 412 -5.12 6.61 -15.81
C ILE A 412 -6.55 7.07 -16.12
N ARG A 413 -6.91 7.17 -17.40
CA ARG A 413 -8.26 7.58 -17.83
C ARG A 413 -9.30 6.61 -17.31
N TRP A 414 -9.05 5.30 -17.46
CA TRP A 414 -9.95 4.27 -16.99
C TRP A 414 -10.07 4.32 -15.47
N ARG A 415 -8.95 4.29 -14.74
CA ARG A 415 -8.95 4.31 -13.27
C ARG A 415 -9.69 5.51 -12.70
N THR A 416 -9.54 6.69 -13.32
CA THR A 416 -10.20 7.92 -12.87
C THR A 416 -11.72 7.84 -12.98
N ARG A 417 -12.27 7.14 -13.99
CA ARG A 417 -13.73 6.95 -14.15
C ARG A 417 -14.35 6.05 -13.08
N TYR A 418 -13.58 5.11 -12.54
CA TYR A 418 -14.06 4.07 -11.64
C TYR A 418 -13.61 4.25 -10.18
N LEU A 419 -12.92 5.35 -9.84
CA LEU A 419 -12.57 5.66 -8.46
C LEU A 419 -13.84 6.08 -7.68
N PRO A 420 -14.20 5.38 -6.58
CA PRO A 420 -15.34 5.78 -5.76
C PRO A 420 -15.08 7.18 -5.20
N ASN A 421 -15.99 8.12 -5.49
CA ASN A 421 -15.95 9.55 -5.16
C ASN A 421 -15.04 10.45 -6.04
N GLY A 422 -14.41 9.92 -7.08
CA GLY A 422 -13.69 10.72 -8.08
C GLY A 422 -14.54 10.93 -9.32
N ILE A 423 -14.96 12.16 -9.61
CA ILE A 423 -15.48 12.60 -10.92
C ILE A 423 -16.66 11.77 -11.49
N SER A 424 -17.40 11.00 -10.69
CA SER A 424 -18.68 10.42 -11.12
C SER A 424 -19.81 11.46 -11.34
N ALA A 425 -19.47 12.75 -11.34
CA ALA A 425 -20.37 13.89 -11.53
C ALA A 425 -19.91 14.85 -12.65
N ILE A 426 -19.21 14.34 -13.66
CA ILE A 426 -18.86 15.13 -14.84
C ILE A 426 -19.31 14.35 -16.06
N ASP A 427 -20.43 14.80 -16.62
CA ASP A 427 -20.82 14.55 -17.99
C ASP A 427 -19.58 14.59 -18.90
N ILE A 428 -19.10 13.42 -19.30
CA ILE A 428 -18.17 13.28 -20.42
C ILE A 428 -19.03 13.42 -21.69
N SER A 429 -19.63 14.61 -21.85
CA SER A 429 -20.36 15.02 -23.05
C SER A 429 -20.18 16.52 -23.26
N SER A 430 -19.06 16.89 -23.88
CA SER A 430 -18.92 18.14 -24.63
C SER A 430 -17.76 18.03 -25.60
#